data_AF-A0A6B3IC85-F1
#
_entry.id   AF-A0A6B3IC85-F1
#
_cell.length_a   1.000
_cell.length_b   1.000
_cell.length_c   1.000
_cell.angle_alpha   90.00
_cell.angle_beta   90.00
_cell.angle_gamma   90.00
#
_symmetry.space_group_name_H-M   'P 1'
#
loop_
_entity.id
_entity.type
_entity.pdbx_description
1 polymer ?
#
loop_
_entity_poly.entity_id
_entity_poly.type
_entity_poly.pdbx_seq_one_letter_code
_entity_poly.pdbx_strand_id
1 'polypeptide(L)' 'SPYRSREAQNVLIPASRRVADRSAAATTYEKLQEIVADDVPVLPIWQGKQYVASRSGVAGVERSVSATSELQLWELNKTT' A
#
# COMPACT_ATOMS: atom_id res chain seq x y z
N SER A 1 4.79 22.68 13.12
CA SER A 1 4.28 22.78 11.73
C SER A 1 4.31 21.39 11.12
N PRO A 2 3.30 20.96 10.33
CA PRO A 2 3.37 19.70 9.60
C PRO A 2 4.52 19.72 8.58
N TYR A 3 5.06 18.54 8.28
CA TYR A 3 6.11 18.33 7.28
C TYR A 3 5.68 18.82 5.89
N ARG A 4 6.62 19.42 5.13
CA ARG A 4 6.38 19.96 3.79
C ARG A 4 7.61 19.81 2.89
N SER A 5 7.49 19.00 1.85
CA SER A 5 8.42 19.00 0.71
C SER A 5 7.74 19.65 -0.49
N ARG A 6 8.26 20.82 -0.92
CA ARG A 6 7.67 21.59 -2.04
C ARG A 6 7.79 20.85 -3.37
N GLU A 7 8.91 20.18 -3.59
CA GLU A 7 9.14 19.39 -4.81
C GLU A 7 8.18 18.19 -4.89
N ALA A 8 8.08 17.42 -3.79
CA ALA A 8 7.15 16.30 -3.72
C ALA A 8 5.70 16.75 -3.96
N GLN A 9 5.26 17.82 -3.29
CA GLN A 9 3.87 18.27 -3.31
C GLN A 9 3.47 18.97 -4.61
N ASN A 10 4.33 19.85 -5.14
CA ASN A 10 3.95 20.72 -6.25
C ASN A 10 4.40 20.19 -7.62
N VAL A 11 5.36 19.27 -7.66
CA VAL A 11 5.95 18.77 -8.90
C VAL A 11 5.69 17.28 -9.07
N LEU A 12 6.22 16.44 -8.18
CA LEU A 12 6.27 14.99 -8.40
C LEU A 12 4.89 14.32 -8.25
N ILE A 13 4.10 14.65 -7.21
CA ILE A 13 2.76 14.09 -7.04
C ILE A 13 1.81 14.46 -8.19
N PRO A 14 1.74 15.74 -8.64
CA PRO A 14 0.95 16.08 -9.82
C PRO A 14 1.45 15.41 -11.10
N ALA A 15 2.77 15.26 -11.27
CA ALA A 15 3.35 14.60 -12.43
C ALA A 15 2.97 13.11 -12.49
N SER A 16 3.08 12.37 -11.38
CA SER A 16 2.75 10.94 -11.35
C SER A 16 1.28 10.65 -11.69
N ARG A 17 0.36 11.58 -11.37
CA ARG A 17 -1.08 11.47 -11.69
C ARG A 17 -1.41 11.67 -13.16
N ARG A 18 -0.53 12.28 -13.97
CA ARG A 18 -0.77 12.58 -15.38
C ARG A 18 -0.30 11.49 -16.34
N VAL A 19 0.36 10.46 -15.82
CA VAL A 19 0.90 9.37 -16.65
C VAL A 19 -0.13 8.24 -16.75
N ALA A 20 -0.65 8.00 -17.95
CA ALA A 20 -1.60 6.91 -18.20
C ALA A 20 -0.92 5.52 -18.10
N ASP A 21 0.33 5.43 -18.56
CA ASP A 21 1.17 4.25 -18.40
C ASP A 21 1.84 4.24 -17.01
N ARG A 22 1.45 3.29 -16.16
CA ARG A 22 2.01 3.19 -14.81
C ARG A 22 3.52 2.91 -14.80
N SER A 23 4.05 2.23 -15.81
CA SER A 23 5.49 1.93 -15.89
C SER A 23 6.31 3.20 -16.07
N ALA A 24 5.82 4.15 -16.87
CA ALA A 24 6.45 5.45 -17.10
C ALA A 24 6.40 6.38 -15.87
N ALA A 25 5.58 6.08 -14.86
CA ALA A 25 5.55 6.81 -13.59
C ALA A 25 6.60 6.32 -12.57
N ALA A 26 7.27 5.18 -12.83
CA ALA A 26 8.19 4.55 -11.88
C ALA A 26 9.29 5.51 -11.39
N THR A 27 9.97 6.20 -12.31
CA THR A 27 11.02 7.18 -11.97
C THR A 27 10.50 8.35 -11.12
N THR A 28 9.23 8.75 -11.30
CA THR A 28 8.62 9.79 -10.46
C THR A 28 8.39 9.29 -9.03
N TYR A 29 7.95 8.04 -8.89
CA TYR A 29 7.75 7.41 -7.58
C TYR A 29 9.05 7.10 -6.85
N GLU A 30 10.11 6.77 -7.58
CA GLU A 30 11.46 6.58 -7.03
C GLU A 30 11.97 7.87 -6.39
N LYS A 31 11.95 8.99 -7.11
CA LYS A 31 12.32 10.31 -6.55
C LYS A 31 11.48 10.73 -5.35
N LEU A 32 10.19 10.43 -5.37
CA LEU A 32 9.32 10.66 -4.21
C LEU A 32 9.75 9.85 -3.00
N GLN A 33 10.15 8.60 -3.20
CA GLN A 33 10.62 7.71 -2.14
C GLN A 33 11.99 8.15 -1.61
N GLU A 34 12.90 8.62 -2.48
CA GLU A 34 14.19 9.21 -2.08
C GLU A 34 13.99 10.41 -1.14
N ILE A 35 13.17 11.38 -1.53
CA ILE A 35 12.86 12.55 -0.68
C ILE A 35 12.32 12.13 0.69
N VAL A 36 11.40 11.16 0.73
CA VAL A 36 10.83 10.67 2.01
C VAL A 36 11.88 9.91 2.82
N ALA A 37 12.78 9.17 2.18
CA ALA A 37 13.85 8.44 2.84
C ALA A 37 14.92 9.37 3.42
N ASP A 38 15.25 10.46 2.72
CA ASP A 38 16.22 11.46 3.17
C ASP A 38 15.66 12.33 4.30
N ASP A 39 14.41 12.79 4.16
CA ASP A 39 13.79 13.71 5.12
C ASP A 39 13.24 12.99 6.37
N VAL A 40 13.04 11.67 6.30
CA VAL A 40 12.47 10.80 7.34
C VAL A 40 11.29 11.46 8.08
N PRO A 41 10.23 11.91 7.37
CA PRO A 41 9.10 12.58 8.02
C PRO A 41 8.23 11.62 8.83
N VAL A 42 8.39 10.31 8.61
CA VAL A 42 7.74 9.23 9.35
C VAL A 42 8.75 8.10 9.54
N LEU A 43 8.88 7.63 10.78
CA LEU A 43 9.70 6.47 11.11
C LEU A 43 8.78 5.28 11.45
N PRO A 44 8.69 4.25 10.59
CA PRO A 44 7.89 3.07 10.91
C PRO A 44 8.54 2.30 12.06
N ILE A 45 7.85 2.19 13.20
CA ILE A 45 8.33 1.45 14.38
C ILE A 45 7.98 -0.05 14.28
N TRP A 46 6.88 -0.36 13.61
CA TRP A 46 6.40 -1.72 13.46
C TRP A 46 5.61 -1.87 12.16
N GLN A 47 5.69 -3.05 11.55
CA GLN A 47 4.82 -3.47 10.46
C GLN A 47 3.97 -4.63 10.94
N GLY A 48 2.66 -4.42 10.99
CA GLY A 48 1.71 -5.42 11.47
C GLY A 48 1.73 -6.70 10.63
N LYS A 49 1.58 -7.85 11.29
CA LYS A 49 1.28 -9.12 10.63
C LYS A 49 -0.20 -9.39 10.78
N GLN A 50 -0.85 -9.73 9.67
CA GLN A 50 -2.25 -10.15 9.67
C GLN A 50 -2.31 -11.66 9.86
N TYR A 51 -3.21 -12.10 10.74
CA TYR A 51 -3.44 -13.50 11.04
C TYR A 51 -4.91 -13.82 10.84
N VAL A 52 -5.19 -14.95 10.23
CA VAL A 52 -6.55 -15.44 9.97
C VAL A 52 -6.67 -16.87 10.49
N ALA A 53 -7.82 -17.19 11.07
CA ALA A 53 -8.14 -18.53 11.55
C ALA A 53 -9.54 -18.92 11.06
N SER A 54 -9.70 -20.16 10.65
CA SER A 54 -10.97 -20.69 10.17
C SER A 54 -11.32 -22.03 10.82
N ARG A 55 -12.61 -22.36 10.81
CA ARG A 55 -13.06 -23.72 11.13
C ARG A 55 -12.70 -24.65 9.98
N SER A 56 -12.55 -25.94 10.32
CA SER A 56 -12.48 -27.01 9.33
C SER A 56 -13.66 -26.95 8.36
N GLY A 57 -13.40 -27.11 7.06
CA GLY A 57 -14.43 -27.04 6.01
C GLY A 57 -14.63 -25.64 5.41
N VAL A 58 -13.82 -24.65 5.80
CA VAL A 58 -13.79 -23.30 5.17
C VAL A 58 -12.49 -23.12 4.40
N ALA A 59 -12.60 -22.84 3.10
CA ALA A 59 -11.50 -22.56 2.18
C ALA A 59 -11.54 -21.10 1.68
N GLY A 60 -10.42 -20.62 1.11
CA GLY A 60 -10.26 -19.23 0.62
C GLY A 60 -9.94 -18.19 1.70
N VAL A 61 -9.61 -18.66 2.90
CA VAL A 61 -9.39 -17.83 4.10
C VAL A 61 -8.14 -16.96 3.96
N GLU A 62 -7.11 -17.47 3.30
CA GLU A 62 -5.87 -16.79 2.99
C GLU A 62 -6.06 -15.56 2.07
N ARG A 63 -7.18 -15.50 1.34
CA ARG A 63 -7.56 -14.36 0.49
C ARG A 63 -8.69 -13.51 1.10
N SER A 64 -9.22 -13.91 2.26
CA SER A 64 -10.35 -13.23 2.90
C SER A 64 -10.00 -11.91 3.59
N VAL A 65 -8.72 -11.55 3.68
CA VAL A 65 -8.25 -10.29 4.27
C VAL A 65 -7.31 -9.61 3.29
N SER A 66 -7.62 -8.38 2.91
CA SER A 66 -6.77 -7.56 2.04
C SER A 66 -5.53 -7.04 2.78
N ALA A 67 -4.56 -6.51 2.04
CA ALA A 67 -3.41 -5.82 2.61
C ALA A 67 -3.78 -4.60 3.48
N THR A 68 -5.00 -4.08 3.36
CA THR A 68 -5.54 -2.98 4.19
C THR A 68 -6.42 -3.47 5.34
N SER A 69 -6.46 -4.78 5.60
CA SER A 69 -7.31 -5.41 6.63
C SER A 69 -8.82 -5.37 6.34
N GLU A 70 -9.21 -5.18 5.09
CA GLU A 70 -10.62 -5.29 4.69
C GLU A 70 -11.00 -6.75 4.46
N LEU A 71 -12.20 -7.12 4.91
CA LEU A 71 -12.72 -8.49 4.74
C LEU A 71 -13.29 -8.69 3.33
N GLN A 72 -12.71 -9.65 2.61
CA GLN A 72 -13.12 -10.10 1.28
C GLN A 72 -13.94 -11.39 1.41
N LEU A 73 -15.13 -11.29 2.00
CA LEU A 73 -15.96 -12.46 2.32
C LEU A 73 -16.35 -13.31 1.09
N TRP A 74 -16.34 -12.71 -0.10
CA TRP A 74 -16.61 -13.40 -1.37
C TRP A 74 -15.53 -14.44 -1.74
N GLU A 75 -14.36 -14.40 -1.12
CA GLU A 75 -13.31 -15.41 -1.31
C GLU A 75 -13.60 -16.71 -0.54
N LEU A 76 -14.48 -16.66 0.47
CA LEU A 76 -14.79 -17.80 1.33
C LEU A 76 -15.70 -18.81 0.64
N ASN A 77 -15.36 -20.08 0.76
CA ASN A 77 -16.15 -21.19 0.23
C ASN A 77 -16.05 -22.43 1.13
N LYS A 78 -16.94 -23.41 0.92
CA LYS A 78 -16.88 -24.69 1.63
C LYS A 78 -15.83 -25.59 0.97
N THR A 79 -14.95 -26.17 1.78
CA THR A 79 -14.06 -27.23 1.31
C THR A 79 -14.93 -28.42 0.87
N THR A 80 -14.81 -28.83 -0.39
CA THR A 80 -15.45 -30.05 -0.92
C THR A 80 -14.73 -31.28 -0.36
#